data_AF-A0A938X7E1-F1
#
_entry.id   AF-A0A938X7E1-F1
#
_cell.length_a   1.000
_cell.length_b   1.000
_cell.length_c   1.000
_cell.angle_alpha   90.00
_cell.angle_beta   90.00
_cell.angle_gamma   90.00
#
_symmetry.space_group_name_H-M   'P 1'
#
loop_
_entity.id
_entity.type
_entity.pdbx_description
1 polymer ?
#
loop_
_entity_poly.entity_id
_entity_poly.type
_entity_poly.pdbx_seq_one_letter_code
_entity_poly.pdbx_strand_id
1 'polypeptide(L)'
;MKQFLDEPKINGANDTGGWLTGQEKSDVLRAFLPSDAMRRHLAGVSLTKKQISGLICGAPVPLTDKLHWMKYLAAKENLFSDRPSESLSLREQSAAGSAARQTVEASFSYQAKQIKLGLEELEMGTEAVFLLIEAWHDEELDDRKISAGTPFFNADDALEYIRYDMDSAGDDYSNLCWYELQKWKPSTDPVSGKASYVHGYTYYFLKDRACFFEKLEETREPYLFLPESRRYSEDGQHLNLPVPFCAGDIVRVDCRPFQPERPAVLLEVGDNTDCCCVQALCRGQNGTWMLGALKHGNLFSNVTCFLSPLYRLEVCPKPLPESDHLLQNIQDFIAGDEKRGRLLWERLRRLDTRTDSEIWLALAD
;
A
#
# COMPACT_ATOMS: atom_id res chain seq x y z
N MET A 1 -25.99 12.51 -49.95
CA MET A 1 -25.75 11.09 -49.61
C MET A 1 -25.17 11.09 -48.20
N LYS A 2 -25.92 10.73 -47.13
CA LYS A 2 -26.14 9.34 -46.65
C LYS A 2 -24.83 8.53 -46.66
N GLN A 3 -24.39 7.82 -45.64
CA GLN A 3 -24.78 7.55 -44.24
C GLN A 3 -23.60 6.70 -43.71
N PHE A 4 -23.20 6.93 -42.45
CA PHE A 4 -22.73 5.95 -41.45
C PHE A 4 -22.01 4.66 -41.87
N LEU A 5 -20.85 4.41 -41.25
CA LEU A 5 -20.61 3.19 -40.46
C LEU A 5 -19.62 3.52 -39.33
N ASP A 6 -20.13 3.39 -38.12
CA ASP A 6 -19.52 3.70 -36.83
C ASP A 6 -18.36 2.75 -36.50
N GLU A 7 -17.23 3.32 -36.07
CA GLU A 7 -16.26 2.60 -35.23
C GLU A 7 -16.80 2.54 -33.78
N PRO A 8 -16.66 1.40 -33.07
CA PRO A 8 -17.17 1.29 -31.72
C PRO A 8 -16.34 2.18 -30.79
N LYS A 9 -16.96 3.29 -30.35
CA LYS A 9 -16.53 4.03 -29.17
C LYS A 9 -16.50 3.05 -27.99
N ILE A 10 -15.30 2.67 -27.58
CA ILE A 10 -15.06 2.09 -26.26
C ILE A 10 -15.32 3.23 -25.27
N ASN A 11 -16.58 3.39 -24.89
CA ASN A 11 -16.95 4.23 -23.76
C ASN A 11 -16.26 3.62 -22.53
N GLY A 12 -15.27 4.34 -22.01
CA GLY A 12 -14.63 4.01 -20.75
C GLY A 12 -15.69 3.84 -19.67
N ALA A 13 -15.57 2.77 -18.89
CA ALA A 13 -16.38 2.45 -17.73
C ALA A 13 -16.10 3.43 -16.56
N ASN A 14 -16.30 4.72 -16.80
CA ASN A 14 -16.20 5.80 -15.83
C ASN A 14 -17.58 6.31 -15.40
N ASP A 15 -18.58 5.42 -15.34
CA ASP A 15 -19.89 5.77 -14.78
C ASP A 15 -20.09 5.02 -13.46
N THR A 16 -19.92 5.73 -12.34
CA THR A 16 -20.10 5.23 -10.97
C THR A 16 -21.48 5.62 -10.44
N GLY A 17 -22.52 5.43 -11.24
CA GLY A 17 -23.90 5.60 -10.82
C GLY A 17 -24.44 4.40 -10.02
N GLY A 18 -24.08 4.29 -8.74
CA GLY A 18 -24.89 3.51 -7.77
C GLY A 18 -24.62 2.02 -7.61
N TRP A 19 -23.47 1.48 -8.05
CA TRP A 19 -23.13 0.05 -7.87
C TRP A 19 -22.86 -0.34 -6.40
N LEU A 20 -22.50 0.65 -5.56
CA LEU A 20 -22.28 0.50 -4.12
C LEU A 20 -23.27 1.40 -3.38
N THR A 21 -24.05 0.86 -2.44
CA THR A 21 -24.94 1.70 -1.63
C THR A 21 -24.13 2.61 -0.70
N GLY A 22 -24.73 3.72 -0.25
CA GLY A 22 -24.06 4.62 0.71
C GLY A 22 -23.65 3.90 2.00
N GLN A 23 -24.48 2.97 2.46
CA GLN A 23 -24.19 2.13 3.62
C GLN A 23 -23.01 1.19 3.37
N GLU A 24 -23.00 0.48 2.23
CA GLU A 24 -21.90 -0.43 1.87
C GLU A 24 -20.57 0.30 1.72
N LYS A 25 -20.60 1.49 1.12
CA LYS A 25 -19.43 2.34 1.05
C LYS A 25 -18.92 2.70 2.44
N SER A 26 -19.81 3.11 3.35
CA SER A 26 -19.44 3.39 4.73
C SER A 26 -18.85 2.16 5.43
N ASP A 27 -19.37 0.97 5.16
CA ASP A 27 -18.91 -0.26 5.81
C ASP A 27 -17.54 -0.70 5.27
N VAL A 28 -17.30 -0.60 3.95
CA VAL A 28 -15.97 -0.81 3.35
C VAL A 28 -14.96 0.19 3.93
N LEU A 29 -15.31 1.48 3.97
CA LEU A 29 -14.43 2.51 4.53
C LEU A 29 -14.13 2.24 6.02
N ARG A 30 -15.13 1.83 6.83
CA ARG A 30 -14.91 1.48 8.23
C ARG A 30 -14.00 0.25 8.40
N ALA A 31 -14.12 -0.74 7.52
CA ALA A 31 -13.34 -1.97 7.59
C ALA A 31 -11.87 -1.76 7.20
N PHE A 32 -11.58 -0.94 6.18
CA PHE A 32 -10.24 -0.88 5.56
C PHE A 32 -9.50 0.44 5.74
N LEU A 33 -10.15 1.49 6.22
CA LEU A 33 -9.55 2.82 6.34
C LEU A 33 -9.61 3.32 7.79
N PRO A 34 -8.56 3.09 8.60
CA PRO A 34 -8.53 3.53 9.99
C PRO A 34 -8.71 5.04 10.23
N SER A 35 -8.25 5.89 9.31
CA SER A 35 -8.37 7.35 9.40
C SER A 35 -9.83 7.82 9.39
N ASP A 36 -10.24 8.48 10.45
CA ASP A 36 -11.54 9.12 10.62
C ASP A 36 -11.73 10.29 9.65
N ALA A 37 -10.70 11.13 9.49
CA ALA A 37 -10.74 12.27 8.57
C ALA A 37 -10.95 11.79 7.13
N MET A 38 -10.17 10.81 6.69
CA MET A 38 -10.29 10.24 5.35
C MET A 38 -11.64 9.54 5.17
N ARG A 39 -12.13 8.76 6.15
CA ARG A 39 -13.46 8.12 6.06
C ARG A 39 -14.59 9.13 5.85
N ARG A 40 -14.64 10.20 6.66
CA ARG A 40 -15.68 11.23 6.57
C ARG A 40 -15.65 11.93 5.21
N HIS A 41 -14.46 12.24 4.71
CA HIS A 41 -14.27 12.84 3.40
C HIS A 41 -14.76 11.91 2.28
N LEU A 42 -14.22 10.70 2.25
CA LEU A 42 -14.49 9.74 1.19
C LEU A 42 -15.93 9.28 1.18
N ALA A 43 -16.67 9.35 2.30
CA ALA A 43 -18.11 9.09 2.32
C ALA A 43 -18.88 9.96 1.32
N GLY A 44 -18.48 11.23 1.15
CA GLY A 44 -19.08 12.18 0.20
C GLY A 44 -18.53 12.12 -1.24
N VAL A 45 -17.40 11.45 -1.48
CA VAL A 45 -16.70 11.47 -2.78
C VAL A 45 -17.00 10.24 -3.62
N SER A 46 -17.30 10.36 -4.91
CA SER A 46 -17.45 9.17 -5.76
C SER A 46 -16.13 8.42 -5.90
N LEU A 47 -16.16 7.10 -5.66
CA LEU A 47 -14.99 6.23 -5.77
C LEU A 47 -15.16 5.23 -6.91
N THR A 48 -14.13 5.12 -7.73
CA THR A 48 -14.06 4.12 -8.78
C THR A 48 -13.90 2.72 -8.19
N LYS A 49 -14.27 1.69 -8.96
CA LYS A 49 -14.00 0.29 -8.58
C LYS A 49 -12.51 0.05 -8.32
N LYS A 50 -11.63 0.64 -9.15
CA LYS A 50 -10.18 0.55 -8.99
C LYS A 50 -9.72 1.12 -7.65
N GLN A 51 -10.28 2.25 -7.22
CA GLN A 51 -9.97 2.86 -5.92
C GLN A 51 -10.45 1.99 -4.74
N ILE A 52 -11.67 1.45 -4.80
CA ILE A 52 -12.17 0.54 -3.77
C ILE A 52 -11.35 -0.75 -3.72
N SER A 53 -11.04 -1.34 -4.87
CA SER A 53 -10.19 -2.53 -4.96
C SER A 53 -8.80 -2.26 -4.38
N GLY A 54 -8.15 -1.17 -4.77
CA GLY A 54 -6.84 -0.77 -4.26
C GLY A 54 -6.84 -0.52 -2.75
N LEU A 55 -7.88 0.14 -2.23
CA LEU A 55 -8.09 0.37 -0.80
C LEU A 55 -8.16 -0.96 -0.03
N ILE A 56 -8.88 -1.95 -0.54
CA ILE A 56 -9.00 -3.24 0.14
C ILE A 56 -7.68 -4.01 0.08
N CYS A 57 -7.02 -4.06 -1.09
CA CYS A 57 -5.80 -4.84 -1.28
C CYS A 57 -4.63 -4.32 -0.43
N GLY A 58 -4.45 -3.00 -0.38
CA GLY A 58 -3.34 -2.37 0.34
C GLY A 58 -3.58 -2.17 1.85
N ALA A 59 -4.78 -2.47 2.36
CA ALA A 59 -5.09 -2.21 3.77
C ALA A 59 -4.31 -3.14 4.72
N PRO A 60 -3.94 -2.68 5.93
CA PRO A 60 -3.29 -3.51 6.95
C PRO A 60 -4.33 -4.36 7.71
N VAL A 61 -5.11 -5.13 6.94
CA VAL A 61 -6.25 -5.94 7.40
C VAL A 61 -6.02 -7.39 6.98
N PRO A 62 -6.47 -8.40 7.76
CA PRO A 62 -6.24 -9.80 7.44
C PRO A 62 -6.74 -10.21 6.05
N LEU A 63 -6.01 -11.08 5.37
CA LEU A 63 -6.36 -11.61 4.04
C LEU A 63 -7.74 -12.28 4.02
N THR A 64 -8.16 -12.90 5.12
CA THR A 64 -9.50 -13.51 5.27
C THR A 64 -10.62 -12.47 5.12
N ASP A 65 -10.43 -11.29 5.70
CA ASP A 65 -11.43 -10.24 5.74
C ASP A 65 -11.47 -9.52 4.39
N LYS A 66 -10.28 -9.30 3.79
CA LYS A 66 -10.15 -8.87 2.39
C LYS A 66 -10.88 -9.83 1.45
N LEU A 67 -10.69 -11.14 1.59
CA LEU A 67 -11.36 -12.16 0.76
C LEU A 67 -12.88 -12.11 0.91
N HIS A 68 -13.38 -11.97 2.13
CA HIS A 68 -14.81 -11.85 2.40
C HIS A 68 -15.42 -10.67 1.63
N TRP A 69 -14.83 -9.49 1.77
CA TRP A 69 -15.30 -8.28 1.09
C TRP A 69 -15.15 -8.37 -0.43
N MET A 70 -14.03 -8.90 -0.93
CA MET A 70 -13.85 -9.07 -2.38
C MET A 70 -14.87 -10.01 -2.97
N LYS A 71 -15.23 -11.12 -2.29
CA LYS A 71 -16.32 -12.02 -2.73
C LYS A 71 -17.67 -11.32 -2.74
N TYR A 72 -17.98 -10.56 -1.68
CA TYR A 72 -19.22 -9.80 -1.58
C TYR A 72 -19.35 -8.78 -2.73
N LEU A 73 -18.31 -7.99 -2.99
CA LEU A 73 -18.29 -6.99 -4.05
C LEU A 73 -18.25 -7.63 -5.45
N ALA A 74 -17.60 -8.78 -5.61
CA ALA A 74 -17.59 -9.55 -6.86
C ALA A 74 -18.99 -10.05 -7.24
N ALA A 75 -19.76 -10.53 -6.26
CA ALA A 75 -21.16 -10.94 -6.50
C ALA A 75 -21.99 -9.78 -7.04
N LYS A 76 -21.73 -8.54 -6.59
CA LYS A 76 -22.39 -7.33 -7.09
C LYS A 76 -21.88 -6.85 -8.43
N GLU A 77 -20.58 -6.98 -8.68
CA GLU A 77 -20.00 -6.70 -9.98
C GLU A 77 -20.63 -7.57 -11.07
N ASN A 78 -20.91 -8.83 -10.75
CA ASN A 78 -21.60 -9.76 -11.65
C ASN A 78 -23.13 -9.55 -11.74
N LEU A 79 -23.75 -8.73 -10.87
CA LEU A 79 -25.19 -8.41 -10.92
C LEU A 79 -25.53 -7.29 -11.93
N PHE A 80 -24.53 -6.60 -12.49
CA PHE A 80 -24.69 -5.55 -13.51
C PHE A 80 -23.92 -5.87 -14.80
N SER A 81 -23.83 -7.15 -15.17
CA SER A 81 -23.05 -7.60 -16.32
C SER A 81 -23.77 -7.34 -17.65
N ASP A 82 -23.62 -6.14 -18.22
CA ASP A 82 -23.54 -6.04 -19.66
C ASP A 82 -22.06 -6.20 -20.08
N ARG A 83 -21.71 -7.46 -20.36
CA ARG A 83 -20.49 -8.02 -21.00
C ARG A 83 -19.46 -8.72 -20.09
N PRO A 84 -18.84 -9.80 -20.61
CA PRO A 84 -18.55 -11.00 -19.83
C PRO A 84 -17.27 -10.88 -19.01
N SER A 85 -17.39 -11.11 -17.70
CA SER A 85 -16.30 -11.20 -16.71
C SER A 85 -15.61 -12.57 -16.68
N GLU A 86 -15.94 -13.50 -17.57
CA GLU A 86 -15.51 -14.90 -17.46
C GLU A 86 -15.07 -15.53 -18.78
N SER A 87 -14.16 -14.92 -19.57
CA SER A 87 -13.49 -15.68 -20.64
C SER A 87 -12.26 -15.01 -21.24
N LEU A 88 -11.33 -14.49 -20.43
CA LEU A 88 -9.97 -14.25 -20.95
C LEU A 88 -9.05 -15.28 -20.30
N SER A 89 -8.82 -16.36 -21.05
CA SER A 89 -7.79 -17.34 -20.74
C SER A 89 -6.44 -16.63 -20.59
N LEU A 90 -5.52 -17.18 -19.78
CA LEU A 90 -4.18 -16.62 -19.55
C LEU A 90 -3.40 -16.28 -20.85
N ARG A 91 -3.73 -16.94 -21.98
CA ARG A 91 -3.16 -16.66 -23.31
C ARG A 91 -3.74 -15.42 -23.99
N GLU A 92 -4.95 -14.98 -23.66
CA GLU A 92 -5.54 -13.76 -24.20
C GLU A 92 -5.11 -12.52 -23.41
N GLN A 93 -4.65 -12.68 -22.17
CA GLN A 93 -4.09 -11.61 -21.34
C GLN A 93 -2.73 -11.11 -21.84
N SER A 94 -1.93 -11.98 -22.48
CA SER A 94 -0.66 -11.60 -23.13
C SER A 94 -0.86 -10.85 -24.46
N ALA A 95 -2.04 -10.94 -25.07
CA ALA A 95 -2.39 -10.21 -26.29
C ALA A 95 -3.23 -8.93 -26.02
N ALA A 96 -3.77 -8.79 -24.80
CA ALA A 96 -4.56 -7.65 -24.39
C ALA A 96 -3.65 -6.47 -24.02
N GLY A 97 -3.95 -5.27 -24.54
CA GLY A 97 -3.20 -4.07 -24.20
C GLY A 97 -3.19 -3.79 -22.69
N SER A 98 -2.20 -3.02 -22.21
CA SER A 98 -1.99 -2.70 -20.78
C SER A 98 -3.27 -2.24 -20.04
N ALA A 99 -4.15 -1.50 -20.72
CA ALA A 99 -5.42 -1.03 -20.16
C ALA A 99 -6.42 -2.16 -19.83
N ALA A 100 -6.47 -3.21 -20.65
CA ALA A 100 -7.35 -4.35 -20.41
C ALA A 100 -6.85 -5.18 -19.22
N ARG A 101 -5.53 -5.36 -19.11
CA ARG A 101 -4.89 -6.01 -17.94
C ARG A 101 -5.19 -5.25 -16.65
N GLN A 102 -5.00 -3.93 -16.64
CA GLN A 102 -5.33 -3.10 -15.47
C GLN A 102 -6.81 -3.18 -15.08
N THR A 103 -7.71 -3.35 -16.04
CA THR A 103 -9.15 -3.49 -15.79
C THR A 103 -9.47 -4.83 -15.13
N VAL A 104 -8.90 -5.94 -15.64
CA VAL A 104 -9.05 -7.27 -15.04
C VAL A 104 -8.47 -7.30 -13.64
N GLU A 105 -7.26 -6.75 -13.46
CA GLU A 105 -6.63 -6.65 -12.15
C GLU A 105 -7.46 -5.76 -11.20
N ALA A 106 -8.21 -4.78 -11.69
CA ALA A 106 -9.11 -3.98 -10.86
C ALA A 106 -10.44 -4.67 -10.48
N SER A 107 -10.78 -5.83 -11.06
CA SER A 107 -12.01 -6.55 -10.73
C SER A 107 -11.95 -7.22 -9.36
N PHE A 108 -13.06 -7.14 -8.62
CA PHE A 108 -13.18 -7.79 -7.31
C PHE A 108 -13.12 -9.31 -7.43
N SER A 109 -13.65 -9.89 -8.51
CA SER A 109 -13.62 -11.34 -8.75
C SER A 109 -12.20 -11.88 -8.94
N TYR A 110 -11.39 -11.16 -9.72
CA TYR A 110 -9.98 -11.49 -9.92
C TYR A 110 -9.22 -11.36 -8.60
N GLN A 111 -9.42 -10.27 -7.84
CA GLN A 111 -8.74 -10.09 -6.56
C GLN A 111 -9.16 -11.16 -5.53
N ALA A 112 -10.45 -11.48 -5.43
CA ALA A 112 -10.94 -12.57 -4.59
C ALA A 112 -10.26 -13.91 -4.94
N LYS A 113 -10.07 -14.20 -6.23
CA LYS A 113 -9.38 -15.40 -6.68
C LYS A 113 -7.92 -15.42 -6.23
N GLN A 114 -7.18 -14.32 -6.39
CA GLN A 114 -5.77 -14.26 -5.99
C GLN A 114 -5.61 -14.41 -4.47
N ILE A 115 -6.41 -13.71 -3.67
CA ILE A 115 -6.36 -13.83 -2.20
C ILE A 115 -6.70 -15.26 -1.77
N LYS A 116 -7.73 -15.86 -2.40
CA LYS A 116 -8.11 -17.25 -2.12
C LYS A 116 -6.95 -18.21 -2.41
N LEU A 117 -6.30 -18.10 -3.57
CA LEU A 117 -5.16 -18.94 -3.92
C LEU A 117 -3.99 -18.74 -2.95
N GLY A 118 -3.71 -17.49 -2.54
CA GLY A 118 -2.69 -17.21 -1.53
C GLY A 118 -3.01 -17.86 -0.17
N LEU A 119 -4.26 -17.80 0.28
CA LEU A 119 -4.67 -18.46 1.53
C LEU A 119 -4.61 -20.00 1.43
N GLU A 120 -5.07 -20.58 0.32
CA GLU A 120 -4.95 -22.02 0.07
C GLU A 120 -3.47 -22.46 0.03
N GLU A 121 -2.60 -21.64 -0.54
CA GLU A 121 -1.16 -21.88 -0.53
C GLU A 121 -0.54 -21.75 0.85
N LEU A 122 -1.05 -20.90 1.74
CA LEU A 122 -0.57 -20.85 3.12
C LEU A 122 -0.88 -22.16 3.86
N GLU A 123 -2.06 -22.75 3.62
CA GLU A 123 -2.54 -23.97 4.27
C GLU A 123 -1.90 -25.27 3.70
N MET A 124 -1.54 -25.29 2.41
CA MET A 124 -0.97 -26.49 1.76
C MET A 124 0.48 -26.76 2.23
N GLY A 125 0.66 -27.69 3.17
CA GLY A 125 1.96 -27.97 3.81
C GLY A 125 2.73 -29.23 3.34
N THR A 126 2.20 -30.07 2.45
CA THR A 126 2.88 -31.34 2.13
C THR A 126 4.22 -31.09 1.42
N GLU A 127 5.31 -31.46 2.09
CA GLU A 127 6.72 -31.30 1.68
C GLU A 127 7.23 -29.85 1.56
N ALA A 128 6.44 -28.85 1.94
CA ALA A 128 6.90 -27.47 1.98
C ALA A 128 7.77 -27.21 3.22
N VAL A 129 8.70 -26.25 3.10
CA VAL A 129 9.42 -25.66 4.22
C VAL A 129 9.01 -24.20 4.32
N PHE A 130 8.71 -23.75 5.53
CA PHE A 130 8.37 -22.37 5.83
C PHE A 130 9.55 -21.73 6.55
N LEU A 131 10.02 -20.58 6.09
CA LEU A 131 11.06 -19.81 6.76
C LEU A 131 10.44 -18.54 7.32
N LEU A 132 10.35 -18.46 8.65
CA LEU A 132 9.82 -17.30 9.35
C LEU A 132 10.96 -16.31 9.64
N ILE A 133 10.84 -15.08 9.16
CA ILE A 133 11.80 -14.01 9.36
C ILE A 133 11.13 -12.92 10.19
N GLU A 134 11.68 -12.67 11.37
CA GLU A 134 11.36 -11.46 12.15
C GLU A 134 12.01 -10.25 11.49
N ALA A 135 11.25 -9.19 11.28
CA ALA A 135 11.68 -7.96 10.65
C ALA A 135 11.25 -6.75 11.48
N TRP A 136 12.09 -5.73 11.55
CA TRP A 136 11.78 -4.51 12.27
C TRP A 136 12.40 -3.27 11.63
N HIS A 137 11.81 -2.11 11.88
CA HIS A 137 12.43 -0.83 11.56
C HIS A 137 13.36 -0.40 12.71
N ASP A 138 14.64 -0.21 12.40
CA ASP A 138 15.63 0.34 13.29
C ASP A 138 15.56 1.88 13.24
N GLU A 139 15.11 2.48 14.34
CA GLU A 139 14.92 3.93 14.44
C GLU A 139 16.22 4.72 14.58
N GLU A 140 17.34 4.08 14.95
CA GLU A 140 18.63 4.76 15.02
C GLU A 140 19.27 4.86 13.63
N LEU A 141 19.10 3.81 12.83
CA LEU A 141 19.67 3.73 11.48
C LEU A 141 18.70 4.15 10.36
N ASP A 142 17.43 4.41 10.69
CA ASP A 142 16.32 4.66 9.74
C ASP A 142 16.23 3.58 8.64
N ASP A 143 16.39 2.32 9.04
CA ASP A 143 16.57 1.20 8.11
C ASP A 143 15.84 -0.08 8.56
N ARG A 144 15.51 -0.94 7.61
CA ARG A 144 14.90 -2.24 7.88
C ARG A 144 15.98 -3.23 8.32
N LYS A 145 15.71 -3.97 9.39
CA LYS A 145 16.51 -5.10 9.86
C LYS A 145 15.69 -6.37 9.82
N ILE A 146 16.38 -7.49 9.66
CA ILE A 146 15.80 -8.83 9.63
C ILE A 146 16.65 -9.81 10.44
N SER A 147 16.00 -10.81 11.01
CA SER A 147 16.64 -11.98 11.60
C SER A 147 17.17 -12.95 10.54
N ALA A 148 17.93 -13.97 10.95
CA ALA A 148 18.44 -15.02 10.06
C ALA A 148 17.35 -15.98 9.56
N GLY A 149 16.16 -15.96 10.18
CA GLY A 149 15.02 -16.80 9.86
C GLY A 149 15.01 -18.15 10.60
N THR A 150 13.82 -18.58 11.02
CA THR A 150 13.56 -19.84 11.72
C THR A 150 12.74 -20.77 10.82
N PRO A 151 13.19 -22.01 10.54
CA PRO A 151 12.48 -22.94 9.68
C PRO A 151 11.36 -23.69 10.42
N PHE A 152 10.25 -23.92 9.73
CA PHE A 152 9.07 -24.66 10.16
C PHE A 152 8.61 -25.62 9.05
N PHE A 153 7.98 -26.73 9.44
CA PHE A 153 7.44 -27.71 8.48
C PHE A 153 6.00 -27.40 8.05
N ASN A 154 5.31 -26.53 8.77
CA ASN A 154 3.96 -26.09 8.45
C ASN A 154 3.76 -24.66 8.93
N ALA A 155 2.73 -23.99 8.40
CA ALA A 155 2.41 -22.62 8.76
C ALA A 155 1.86 -22.51 10.19
N ASP A 156 1.14 -23.51 10.70
CA ASP A 156 0.52 -23.47 12.02
C ASP A 156 1.56 -23.36 13.14
N ASP A 157 2.66 -24.12 13.06
CA ASP A 157 3.77 -24.06 14.02
C ASP A 157 4.47 -22.68 13.96
N ALA A 158 4.62 -22.10 12.76
CA ALA A 158 5.17 -20.76 12.61
C ALA A 158 4.24 -19.70 13.24
N LEU A 159 2.91 -19.85 13.10
CA LEU A 159 1.93 -18.97 13.74
C LEU A 159 1.93 -19.11 15.26
N GLU A 160 2.08 -20.34 15.78
CA GLU A 160 2.23 -20.57 17.22
C GLU A 160 3.50 -19.91 17.75
N TYR A 161 4.61 -19.98 17.01
CA TYR A 161 5.83 -19.26 17.36
C TYR A 161 5.63 -17.74 17.38
N ILE A 162 4.97 -17.15 16.38
CA ILE A 162 4.68 -15.70 16.38
C ILE A 162 3.91 -15.31 17.64
N ARG A 163 2.89 -16.08 18.03
CA ARG A 163 2.11 -15.81 19.25
C ARG A 163 2.97 -15.92 20.50
N TYR A 164 3.79 -16.98 20.59
CA TYR A 164 4.70 -17.18 21.71
C TYR A 164 5.72 -16.04 21.84
N ASP A 165 6.30 -15.59 20.73
CA ASP A 165 7.27 -14.49 20.70
C ASP A 165 6.62 -13.17 21.15
N MET A 166 5.44 -12.86 20.62
CA MET A 166 4.65 -11.70 21.06
C MET A 166 4.29 -11.76 22.55
N ASP A 167 3.84 -12.91 23.05
CA ASP A 167 3.48 -13.11 24.45
C ASP A 167 4.72 -13.00 25.37
N SER A 168 5.87 -13.46 24.88
CA SER A 168 7.15 -13.37 25.60
C SER A 168 7.67 -11.93 25.68
N ALA A 169 7.47 -11.14 24.62
CA ALA A 169 7.80 -9.72 24.61
C ALA A 169 6.83 -8.89 25.47
N GLY A 170 5.55 -9.28 25.53
CA GLY A 170 4.54 -8.58 26.32
C GLY A 170 4.43 -7.10 25.93
N ASP A 171 4.57 -6.21 26.92
CA ASP A 171 4.51 -4.76 26.73
C ASP A 171 5.72 -4.20 25.96
N ASP A 172 6.81 -4.97 25.84
CA ASP A 172 8.01 -4.60 25.09
C ASP A 172 7.91 -4.91 23.58
N TYR A 173 6.78 -5.46 23.12
CA TYR A 173 6.58 -5.75 21.70
C TYR A 173 6.56 -4.46 20.87
N SER A 174 7.56 -4.29 20.01
CA SER A 174 7.70 -3.10 19.18
C SER A 174 6.59 -3.01 18.14
N ASN A 175 5.93 -1.84 18.08
CA ASN A 175 4.97 -1.51 17.02
C ASN A 175 5.65 -1.30 15.64
N LEU A 176 6.97 -1.44 15.56
CA LEU A 176 7.78 -1.43 14.35
C LEU A 176 8.26 -2.82 13.93
N CYS A 177 7.75 -3.87 14.58
CA CYS A 177 8.03 -5.26 14.22
C CYS A 177 6.92 -5.85 13.34
N TRP A 178 7.32 -6.71 12.40
CA TRP A 178 6.44 -7.58 11.62
C TRP A 178 7.15 -8.91 11.32
N TYR A 179 6.41 -9.89 10.83
CA TYR A 179 6.99 -11.17 10.42
C TYR A 179 6.78 -11.43 8.94
N GLU A 180 7.73 -12.12 8.33
CA GLU A 180 7.70 -12.57 6.94
C GLU A 180 7.80 -14.08 6.91
N LEU A 181 6.78 -14.76 6.42
CA LEU A 181 6.77 -16.21 6.28
C LEU A 181 6.98 -16.57 4.82
N GLN A 182 8.16 -17.06 4.48
CA GLN A 182 8.47 -17.52 3.14
C GLN A 182 8.09 -18.99 2.98
N LYS A 183 7.37 -19.33 1.91
CA LYS A 183 7.02 -20.70 1.57
C LYS A 183 7.93 -21.21 0.46
N TRP A 184 8.65 -22.28 0.79
CA TRP A 184 9.58 -22.98 -0.09
C TRP A 184 9.04 -24.35 -0.44
N LYS A 185 8.97 -24.69 -1.73
CA LYS A 185 8.50 -26.01 -2.20
C LYS A 185 9.60 -26.80 -2.89
N PRO A 186 9.63 -28.14 -2.77
CA PRO A 186 10.54 -28.98 -3.52
C PRO A 186 10.38 -28.76 -5.01
N SER A 187 11.49 -28.75 -5.73
CA SER A 187 11.54 -28.56 -7.16
C SER A 187 12.73 -29.30 -7.75
N THR A 188 12.57 -29.88 -8.94
CA THR A 188 13.64 -30.61 -9.62
C THR A 188 13.97 -29.94 -10.94
N ASP A 189 15.24 -29.61 -11.15
CA ASP A 189 15.68 -28.99 -12.40
C ASP A 189 15.43 -29.92 -13.59
N PRO A 190 14.56 -29.55 -14.55
CA PRO A 190 14.30 -30.39 -15.71
C PRO A 190 15.54 -30.57 -16.59
N VAL A 191 16.55 -29.70 -16.47
CA VAL A 191 17.80 -29.79 -17.24
C VAL A 191 18.86 -30.59 -16.48
N SER A 192 19.22 -30.19 -15.26
CA SER A 192 20.29 -30.86 -14.50
C SER A 192 19.84 -32.03 -13.63
N GLY A 193 18.54 -32.23 -13.43
CA GLY A 193 17.97 -33.26 -12.54
C GLY A 193 18.22 -33.02 -11.04
N LYS A 194 18.80 -31.87 -10.66
CA LYS A 194 19.11 -31.56 -9.25
C LYS A 194 17.84 -31.14 -8.51
N ALA A 195 17.65 -31.71 -7.31
CA ALA A 195 16.61 -31.27 -6.39
C ALA A 195 17.02 -29.98 -5.68
N SER A 196 16.08 -29.06 -5.54
CA SER A 196 16.20 -27.80 -4.81
C SER A 196 14.87 -27.43 -4.18
N TYR A 197 14.82 -26.29 -3.50
CA TYR A 197 13.58 -25.64 -3.13
C TYR A 197 13.40 -24.36 -3.94
N VAL A 198 12.15 -24.02 -4.27
CA VAL A 198 11.78 -22.75 -4.91
C VAL A 198 10.89 -21.93 -3.98
N HIS A 199 11.18 -20.64 -3.89
CA HIS A 199 10.42 -19.68 -3.11
C HIS A 199 9.20 -19.23 -3.92
N GLY A 200 8.01 -19.68 -3.53
CA GLY A 200 6.78 -19.37 -4.27
C GLY A 200 5.99 -18.21 -3.70
N TYR A 201 6.04 -18.03 -2.37
CA TYR A 201 5.24 -17.02 -1.67
C TYR A 201 5.96 -16.45 -0.47
N THR A 202 5.81 -15.14 -0.26
CA THR A 202 6.10 -14.47 1.03
C THR A 202 4.78 -13.98 1.61
N TYR A 203 4.51 -14.26 2.88
CA TYR A 203 3.37 -13.70 3.61
C TYR A 203 3.86 -12.74 4.67
N TYR A 204 3.24 -11.56 4.78
CA TYR A 204 3.59 -10.58 5.81
C TYR A 204 2.53 -10.54 6.88
N PHE A 205 2.97 -10.77 8.10
CA PHE A 205 2.18 -10.83 9.29
C PHE A 205 2.31 -9.52 10.06
N LEU A 206 1.18 -8.86 10.28
CA LEU A 206 1.08 -7.81 11.28
C LEU A 206 0.54 -8.48 12.53
N LYS A 207 1.36 -8.56 13.58
CA LYS A 207 1.09 -9.43 14.74
C LYS A 207 0.92 -10.89 14.27
N ASP A 208 -0.12 -11.58 14.71
CA ASP A 208 -0.42 -12.97 14.35
C ASP A 208 -1.34 -13.11 13.12
N ARG A 209 -1.47 -12.05 12.31
CA ARG A 209 -2.43 -12.00 11.17
C ARG A 209 -1.72 -11.77 9.85
N ALA A 210 -1.89 -12.69 8.90
CA ALA A 210 -1.44 -12.50 7.51
C ALA A 210 -2.26 -11.37 6.87
N CYS A 211 -1.60 -10.24 6.57
CA CYS A 211 -2.24 -9.06 6.00
C CYS A 211 -1.87 -8.86 4.53
N PHE A 212 -0.68 -9.30 4.13
CA PHE A 212 -0.11 -9.08 2.81
C PHE A 212 0.53 -10.37 2.30
N PHE A 213 0.68 -10.50 1.00
CA PHE A 213 1.47 -11.56 0.41
C PHE A 213 2.05 -11.14 -0.93
N GLU A 214 3.16 -11.77 -1.28
CA GLU A 214 3.75 -11.74 -2.61
C GLU A 214 3.72 -13.13 -3.19
N LYS A 215 3.28 -13.22 -4.44
CA LYS A 215 3.48 -14.41 -5.25
C LYS A 215 4.72 -14.16 -6.11
N LEU A 216 5.71 -15.03 -5.99
CA LEU A 216 6.96 -14.91 -6.73
C LEU A 216 6.87 -15.73 -8.02
N GLU A 217 7.49 -15.22 -9.08
CA GLU A 217 7.72 -16.04 -10.27
C GLU A 217 8.56 -17.25 -9.85
N GLU A 218 8.19 -18.44 -10.35
CA GLU A 218 8.94 -19.68 -10.11
C GLU A 218 10.26 -19.66 -10.90
N THR A 219 11.15 -18.72 -10.58
CA THR A 219 12.48 -18.61 -11.17
C THR A 219 13.48 -19.35 -10.27
N ARG A 220 14.44 -20.04 -10.92
CA ARG A 220 15.57 -20.66 -10.22
C ARG A 220 16.78 -19.76 -10.09
N GLU A 221 16.71 -18.54 -10.63
CA GLU A 221 17.80 -17.59 -10.58
C GLU A 221 17.76 -16.88 -9.22
N PRO A 222 18.71 -17.16 -8.30
CA PRO A 222 18.62 -16.75 -6.89
C PRO A 222 18.73 -15.23 -6.68
N TYR A 223 18.91 -14.45 -7.74
CA TYR A 223 19.03 -12.98 -7.70
C TYR A 223 17.83 -12.27 -8.33
N LEU A 224 16.85 -13.01 -8.86
CA LEU A 224 15.68 -12.51 -9.59
C LEU A 224 14.40 -13.08 -8.98
N PHE A 225 14.22 -12.88 -7.67
CA PHE A 225 12.91 -13.04 -7.02
C PHE A 225 12.03 -11.85 -7.40
N LEU A 226 11.50 -11.87 -8.62
CA LEU A 226 10.55 -10.87 -9.07
C LEU A 226 9.13 -11.35 -8.74
N PRO A 227 8.34 -10.55 -8.00
CA PRO A 227 6.96 -10.89 -7.73
C PRO A 227 6.13 -10.83 -9.02
N GLU A 228 5.31 -11.86 -9.25
CA GLU A 228 4.31 -11.90 -10.31
C GLU A 228 3.29 -10.75 -10.16
N SER A 229 3.05 -10.33 -8.93
CA SER A 229 2.24 -9.16 -8.58
C SER A 229 2.64 -8.60 -7.21
N ARG A 230 2.83 -7.29 -7.12
CA ARG A 230 3.07 -6.53 -5.86
C ARG A 230 1.80 -5.89 -5.30
N ARG A 231 0.63 -6.23 -5.87
CA ARG A 231 -0.66 -5.60 -5.55
C ARG A 231 -1.09 -5.75 -4.10
N TYR A 232 -0.64 -6.81 -3.45
CA TYR A 232 -0.91 -7.11 -2.06
C TYR A 232 0.31 -6.84 -1.16
N SER A 233 1.32 -6.12 -1.67
CA SER A 233 2.51 -5.67 -0.95
C SER A 233 2.85 -4.23 -1.37
N GLU A 234 3.95 -4.00 -2.09
CA GLU A 234 4.51 -2.68 -2.42
C GLU A 234 3.58 -1.78 -3.25
N ASP A 235 2.77 -2.31 -4.16
CA ASP A 235 1.85 -1.45 -4.93
C ASP A 235 0.73 -0.88 -4.05
N GLY A 236 0.47 -1.49 -2.88
CA GLY A 236 -0.46 -1.00 -1.88
C GLY A 236 -0.08 0.38 -1.32
N GLN A 237 1.18 0.80 -1.51
CA GLN A 237 1.70 2.12 -1.15
C GLN A 237 1.08 3.25 -1.97
N HIS A 238 0.75 2.97 -3.23
CA HIS A 238 0.37 3.97 -4.23
C HIS A 238 -1.14 4.20 -4.30
N LEU A 239 -1.76 4.33 -3.13
CA LEU A 239 -3.20 4.52 -3.02
C LEU A 239 -3.59 5.92 -3.51
N ASN A 240 -4.23 6.00 -4.67
CA ASN A 240 -4.69 7.27 -5.22
C ASN A 240 -6.14 7.59 -4.80
N LEU A 241 -6.29 8.08 -3.57
CA LEU A 241 -7.56 8.59 -3.04
C LEU A 241 -7.47 10.11 -2.82
N PRO A 242 -8.57 10.85 -3.01
CA PRO A 242 -8.61 12.26 -2.66
C PRO A 242 -8.54 12.44 -1.13
N VAL A 243 -7.87 13.50 -0.71
CA VAL A 243 -7.65 13.82 0.71
C VAL A 243 -8.49 15.03 1.16
N PRO A 244 -8.91 15.12 2.45
CA PRO A 244 -9.66 16.26 2.98
C PRO A 244 -8.81 17.47 3.37
N PHE A 245 -7.49 17.38 3.24
CA PHE A 245 -6.54 18.35 3.78
C PHE A 245 -6.24 19.47 2.76
N CYS A 246 -5.62 20.54 3.25
CA CYS A 246 -5.18 21.68 2.45
C CYS A 246 -3.67 21.92 2.60
N ALA A 247 -3.07 22.68 1.67
CA ALA A 247 -1.70 23.16 1.85
C ALA A 247 -1.51 23.88 3.20
N GLY A 248 -0.43 23.56 3.88
CA GLY A 248 -0.09 24.06 5.22
C GLY A 248 -0.61 23.19 6.36
N ASP A 249 -1.52 22.25 6.11
CA ASP A 249 -1.94 21.29 7.15
C ASP A 249 -0.74 20.45 7.59
N ILE A 250 -0.60 20.31 8.91
CA ILE A 250 0.38 19.39 9.51
C ILE A 250 -0.37 18.11 9.83
N VAL A 251 0.04 17.04 9.15
CA VAL A 251 -0.59 15.72 9.21
C VAL A 251 0.37 14.72 9.82
N ARG A 252 -0.20 13.76 10.55
CA ARG A 252 0.49 12.62 11.10
C ARG A 252 0.51 11.50 10.08
N VAL A 253 1.70 11.17 9.62
CA VAL A 253 1.95 10.06 8.70
C VAL A 253 2.32 8.83 9.53
N ASP A 254 1.43 7.83 9.55
CA ASP A 254 1.63 6.58 10.28
C ASP A 254 1.58 5.38 9.32
N CYS A 255 2.75 4.84 9.03
CA CYS A 255 2.94 3.66 8.18
C CYS A 255 3.46 2.44 8.96
N ARG A 256 3.27 2.42 10.29
CA ARG A 256 3.73 1.32 11.15
C ARG A 256 3.11 -0.03 10.74
N PRO A 257 3.87 -1.14 10.81
CA PRO A 257 5.20 -1.23 11.42
C PRO A 257 6.36 -0.89 10.48
N PHE A 258 6.11 -0.67 9.19
CA PHE A 258 7.17 -0.56 8.18
C PHE A 258 7.96 0.74 8.25
N GLN A 259 7.37 1.79 8.81
CA GLN A 259 8.00 3.09 9.04
C GLN A 259 7.47 3.70 10.34
N PRO A 260 8.30 4.45 11.09
CA PRO A 260 7.86 5.15 12.28
C PRO A 260 6.90 6.28 11.93
N GLU A 261 6.01 6.56 12.88
CA GLU A 261 5.08 7.68 12.78
C GLU A 261 5.86 9.00 12.78
N ARG A 262 5.51 9.90 11.86
CA ARG A 262 6.16 11.22 11.78
C ARG A 262 5.19 12.31 11.34
N PRO A 263 5.34 13.54 11.85
CA PRO A 263 4.60 14.68 11.34
C PRO A 263 5.15 15.11 9.98
N ALA A 264 4.25 15.53 9.10
CA ALA A 264 4.57 16.10 7.80
C ALA A 264 3.68 17.32 7.53
N VAL A 265 4.22 18.33 6.87
CA VAL A 265 3.44 19.47 6.39
C VAL A 265 3.10 19.27 4.92
N LEU A 266 1.84 19.48 4.57
CA LEU A 266 1.41 19.45 3.17
C LEU A 266 1.84 20.75 2.49
N LEU A 267 2.60 20.64 1.41
CA LEU A 267 3.03 21.79 0.63
C LEU A 267 2.01 22.09 -0.47
N GLU A 268 1.53 21.07 -1.16
CA GLU A 268 0.52 21.20 -2.20
C GLU A 268 -0.47 20.05 -2.10
N VAL A 269 -1.74 20.33 -2.37
CA VAL A 269 -2.78 19.29 -2.59
C VAL A 269 -3.21 19.26 -4.05
N GLY A 270 -2.97 20.36 -4.78
CA GLY A 270 -3.24 20.44 -6.21
C GLY A 270 -4.73 20.28 -6.54
N ASP A 271 -5.05 19.51 -7.58
CA ASP A 271 -6.42 19.19 -7.96
C ASP A 271 -6.99 17.99 -7.18
N ASN A 272 -6.17 17.35 -6.35
CA ASN A 272 -6.49 16.16 -5.56
C ASN A 272 -6.88 14.92 -6.37
N THR A 273 -6.66 14.91 -7.69
CA THR A 273 -7.06 13.80 -8.57
C THR A 273 -5.90 12.84 -8.89
N ASP A 274 -4.69 13.38 -8.98
CA ASP A 274 -3.49 12.60 -9.29
C ASP A 274 -2.81 12.05 -8.02
N CYS A 275 -2.05 10.98 -8.18
CA CYS A 275 -1.18 10.44 -7.14
C CYS A 275 0.00 11.38 -6.79
N CYS A 276 0.46 12.19 -7.75
CA CYS A 276 1.56 13.14 -7.54
C CYS A 276 1.11 14.54 -7.07
N CYS A 277 -0.18 14.84 -7.00
CA CYS A 277 -0.62 16.21 -6.68
C CYS A 277 -0.45 16.60 -5.20
N VAL A 278 -0.42 15.62 -4.29
CA VAL A 278 -0.25 15.88 -2.86
C VAL A 278 1.23 15.80 -2.51
N GLN A 279 1.89 16.95 -2.44
CA GLN A 279 3.29 17.08 -2.07
C GLN A 279 3.41 17.43 -0.60
N ALA A 280 4.32 16.77 0.09
CA ALA A 280 4.54 16.97 1.51
C ALA A 280 6.03 17.03 1.85
N LEU A 281 6.32 17.58 3.02
CA LEU A 281 7.64 17.69 3.58
C LEU A 281 7.63 17.13 5.00
N CYS A 282 8.55 16.22 5.31
CA CYS A 282 8.72 15.68 6.65
C CYS A 282 10.18 15.72 7.07
N ARG A 283 10.42 15.76 8.37
CA ARG A 283 11.78 15.62 8.92
C ARG A 283 12.19 14.15 8.89
N GLY A 284 13.39 13.87 8.38
CA GLY A 284 14.04 12.57 8.46
C GLY A 284 14.85 12.43 9.76
N GLN A 285 15.22 11.20 10.12
CA GLN A 285 15.93 10.92 11.38
C GLN A 285 17.38 11.41 11.37
N ASN A 286 18.01 11.51 10.19
CA ASN A 286 19.39 12.02 10.03
C ASN A 286 19.50 13.57 10.07
N GLY A 287 18.43 14.27 10.44
CA GLY A 287 18.39 15.75 10.48
C GLY A 287 18.21 16.42 9.11
N THR A 288 18.03 15.65 8.03
CA THR A 288 17.62 16.18 6.73
C THR A 288 16.11 16.02 6.52
N TRP A 289 15.55 16.77 5.58
CA TRP A 289 14.12 16.80 5.28
C TRP A 289 13.82 16.01 4.00
N MET A 290 12.78 15.19 4.06
CA MET A 290 12.27 14.40 2.94
C MET A 290 11.13 15.15 2.27
N LEU A 291 11.23 15.28 0.94
CA LEU A 291 10.27 15.98 0.09
C LEU A 291 9.72 15.01 -0.94
N GLY A 292 8.40 14.94 -1.06
CA GLY A 292 7.83 14.12 -2.13
C GLY A 292 6.31 13.96 -2.09
N ALA A 293 5.83 13.15 -3.03
CA ALA A 293 4.41 12.84 -3.16
C ALA A 293 3.94 11.92 -2.03
N LEU A 294 3.03 12.42 -1.20
CA LEU A 294 2.50 11.72 -0.02
C LEU A 294 1.83 10.40 -0.42
N LYS A 295 1.01 10.42 -1.48
CA LYS A 295 0.25 9.23 -1.92
C LYS A 295 1.14 8.11 -2.47
N HIS A 296 2.44 8.37 -2.69
CA HIS A 296 3.42 7.37 -3.09
C HIS A 296 4.32 6.89 -1.95
N GLY A 297 4.21 7.46 -0.75
CA GLY A 297 5.14 7.15 0.34
C GLY A 297 6.54 7.75 0.15
N ASN A 298 6.71 8.74 -0.74
CA ASN A 298 8.02 9.37 -1.03
C ASN A 298 8.57 10.24 0.13
N LEU A 299 7.98 10.13 1.32
CA LEU A 299 8.45 10.77 2.55
C LEU A 299 9.42 9.90 3.35
N PHE A 300 9.66 8.68 2.87
CA PHE A 300 10.54 7.71 3.50
C PHE A 300 11.77 7.45 2.63
N SER A 301 12.91 7.28 3.29
CA SER A 301 14.19 6.94 2.67
C SER A 301 14.20 5.49 2.17
N ASN A 302 13.38 4.63 2.80
CA ASN A 302 13.33 3.20 2.56
C ASN A 302 12.17 2.80 1.63
N VAL A 303 12.49 2.03 0.59
CA VAL A 303 11.55 1.52 -0.42
C VAL A 303 10.63 0.38 0.09
N THR A 304 10.88 -0.15 1.29
CA THR A 304 10.21 -1.37 1.81
C THR A 304 8.88 -1.11 2.55
N CYS A 305 8.33 0.10 2.49
CA CYS A 305 7.15 0.50 3.27
C CYS A 305 5.81 0.08 2.64
N PHE A 306 5.30 -1.15 2.73
CA PHE A 306 4.08 -1.60 2.02
C PHE A 306 2.77 -0.83 2.28
N LEU A 307 2.73 0.02 3.32
CA LEU A 307 1.52 0.70 3.74
C LEU A 307 1.47 2.15 3.21
N SER A 308 0.40 2.48 2.47
CA SER A 308 0.16 3.87 2.06
C SER A 308 -0.08 4.78 3.28
N PRO A 309 0.52 5.99 3.33
CA PRO A 309 0.24 7.00 4.34
C PRO A 309 -1.25 7.28 4.56
N LEU A 310 -2.07 7.15 3.50
CA LEU A 310 -3.48 7.51 3.52
C LEU A 310 -4.32 6.66 4.48
N TYR A 311 -3.89 5.44 4.84
CA TYR A 311 -4.69 4.57 5.70
C TYR A 311 -4.91 5.15 7.10
N ARG A 312 -3.91 5.86 7.64
CA ARG A 312 -3.91 6.39 9.01
C ARG A 312 -3.63 7.89 9.06
N LEU A 313 -3.74 8.57 7.92
CA LEU A 313 -3.47 10.00 7.81
C LEU A 313 -4.47 10.82 8.64
N GLU A 314 -3.97 11.61 9.57
CA GLU A 314 -4.78 12.46 10.46
C GLU A 314 -4.12 13.82 10.65
N VAL A 315 -4.88 14.84 11.06
CA VAL A 315 -4.28 16.12 11.48
C VAL A 315 -3.47 15.89 12.77
N CYS A 316 -2.28 16.46 12.85
CA CYS A 316 -1.50 16.43 14.08
C CYS A 316 -2.22 17.20 15.20
N PRO A 317 -2.33 16.62 16.41
CA PRO A 317 -2.89 17.35 17.54
C PRO A 317 -1.98 18.53 17.90
N LYS A 318 -2.61 19.65 18.28
CA LYS A 318 -1.91 20.84 18.80
C LYS A 318 -1.90 20.83 20.34
N PRO A 319 -0.88 21.40 20.99
CA PRO A 319 0.33 21.98 20.40
C PRO A 319 1.31 20.89 19.91
N LEU A 320 2.11 21.23 18.90
CA LEU A 320 3.19 20.36 18.44
C LEU A 320 4.36 20.38 19.45
N PRO A 321 5.17 19.31 19.54
CA PRO A 321 6.41 19.31 20.31
C PRO A 321 7.37 20.42 19.87
N GLU A 322 8.25 20.87 20.78
CA GLU A 322 9.26 21.89 20.46
C GLU A 322 10.20 21.47 19.32
N SER A 323 10.49 20.17 19.19
CA SER A 323 11.28 19.60 18.09
C SER A 323 10.69 19.87 16.71
N ASP A 324 9.39 20.15 16.64
CA ASP A 324 8.61 20.35 15.43
C ASP A 324 8.29 21.82 15.15
N HIS A 325 8.92 22.76 15.89
CA HIS A 325 8.67 24.19 15.70
C HIS A 325 8.89 24.67 14.26
N LEU A 326 9.86 24.09 13.53
CA LEU A 326 10.08 24.42 12.13
C LEU A 326 8.90 24.02 11.23
N LEU A 327 8.17 22.93 11.53
CA LEU A 327 6.93 22.59 10.83
C LEU A 327 5.86 23.67 11.02
N GLN A 328 5.76 24.23 12.23
CA GLN A 328 4.83 25.34 12.50
C GLN A 328 5.18 26.58 11.69
N ASN A 329 6.47 26.94 11.59
CA ASN A 329 6.92 28.06 10.76
C ASN A 329 6.60 27.85 9.26
N ILE A 330 6.74 26.62 8.77
CA ILE A 330 6.35 26.27 7.39
C ILE A 330 4.82 26.38 7.22
N GLN A 331 4.05 25.85 8.16
CA GLN A 331 2.58 26.01 8.16
C GLN A 331 2.19 27.49 8.13
N ASP A 332 2.83 28.34 8.93
CA ASP A 332 2.54 29.77 9.01
C ASP A 332 2.95 30.53 7.74
N PHE A 333 4.03 30.11 7.08
CA PHE A 333 4.43 30.64 5.77
C PHE A 333 3.37 30.31 4.71
N ILE A 334 2.94 29.05 4.64
CA ILE A 334 1.95 28.58 3.66
C ILE A 334 0.58 29.21 3.94
N ALA A 335 0.14 29.21 5.19
CA ALA A 335 -1.11 29.81 5.66
C ALA A 335 -2.35 29.43 4.82
N GLY A 336 -2.42 28.18 4.35
CA GLY A 336 -3.51 27.71 3.48
C GLY A 336 -3.38 28.09 2.00
N ASP A 337 -2.33 28.79 1.59
CA ASP A 337 -2.12 29.24 0.21
C ASP A 337 -1.27 28.25 -0.59
N GLU A 338 -1.94 27.46 -1.45
CA GLU A 338 -1.32 26.52 -2.38
C GLU A 338 -0.19 27.15 -3.23
N LYS A 339 -0.27 28.45 -3.57
CA LYS A 339 0.79 29.11 -4.35
C LYS A 339 2.07 29.27 -3.55
N ARG A 340 1.96 29.58 -2.25
CA ARG A 340 3.11 29.67 -1.34
C ARG A 340 3.71 28.31 -1.09
N GLY A 341 2.85 27.31 -0.89
CA GLY A 341 3.26 25.92 -0.78
C GLY A 341 4.03 25.43 -2.01
N ARG A 342 3.53 25.72 -3.23
CA ARG A 342 4.22 25.44 -4.49
C ARG A 342 5.55 26.17 -4.63
N LEU A 343 5.58 27.46 -4.27
CA LEU A 343 6.82 28.23 -4.31
C LEU A 343 7.88 27.60 -3.42
N LEU A 344 7.50 27.18 -2.21
CA LEU A 344 8.40 26.50 -1.28
C LEU A 344 8.85 25.14 -1.84
N TRP A 345 7.94 24.33 -2.36
CA TRP A 345 8.28 23.05 -3.00
C TRP A 345 9.30 23.23 -4.14
N GLU A 346 9.08 24.22 -5.01
CA GLU A 346 9.97 24.57 -6.12
C GLU A 346 11.38 25.00 -5.67
N ARG A 347 11.48 25.69 -4.53
CA ARG A 347 12.77 26.05 -3.92
C ARG A 347 13.46 24.80 -3.37
N LEU A 348 12.75 24.03 -2.55
CA LEU A 348 13.28 22.88 -1.84
C LEU A 348 13.70 21.73 -2.76
N ARG A 349 13.00 21.50 -3.88
CA ARG A 349 13.36 20.44 -4.83
C ARG A 349 14.69 20.69 -5.55
N ARG A 350 15.16 21.93 -5.59
CA ARG A 350 16.41 22.33 -6.26
C ARG A 350 17.63 22.23 -5.36
N LEU A 351 17.41 22.04 -4.06
CA LEU A 351 18.49 21.86 -3.10
C LEU A 351 19.00 20.41 -3.15
N ASP A 352 20.32 20.27 -3.11
CA ASP A 352 20.99 18.96 -3.01
C ASP A 352 20.74 18.32 -1.63
N THR A 353 20.69 19.15 -0.59
CA THR A 353 20.35 18.79 0.79
C THR A 353 19.20 19.63 1.32
N ARG A 354 18.57 19.19 2.41
CA ARG A 354 17.48 19.93 3.06
C ARG A 354 17.66 19.85 4.56
N THR A 355 18.55 20.66 5.11
CA THR A 355 18.81 20.83 6.55
C THR A 355 17.91 21.93 7.11
N ASP A 356 17.74 21.99 8.44
CA ASP A 356 16.95 23.06 9.09
C ASP A 356 17.37 24.46 8.63
N SER A 357 18.68 24.72 8.50
CA SER A 357 19.22 26.00 8.02
C SER A 357 18.79 26.33 6.60
N GLU A 358 18.77 25.34 5.70
CA GLU A 358 18.33 25.52 4.32
C GLU A 358 16.82 25.75 4.23
N ILE A 359 16.03 25.07 5.06
CA ILE A 359 14.60 25.34 5.18
C ILE A 359 14.36 26.78 5.64
N TRP A 360 15.07 27.25 6.67
CA TRP A 360 14.96 28.63 7.15
C TRP A 360 15.27 29.67 6.08
N LEU A 361 16.31 29.46 5.29
CA LEU A 361 16.64 30.33 4.15
C LEU A 361 15.52 30.34 3.10
N ALA A 362 14.98 29.16 2.77
CA ALA A 362 13.90 29.03 1.79
C ALA A 362 12.58 29.70 2.23
N LEU A 363 12.36 29.89 3.54
CA LEU A 363 11.22 30.61 4.11
C LEU A 363 11.41 32.13 4.15
N ALA A 364 12.67 32.61 4.16
CA ALA A 364 13.01 34.03 4.27
C ALA A 364 13.04 34.76 2.91
N ASP A 365 13.37 34.03 1.84
CA ASP A 365 13.29 34.50 0.44
C ASP A 365 11.84 34.59 -0.05
#